data_AF-A0A1W9WTC1-F1
#
_entry.id   AF-A0A1W9WTC1-F1
#
_cell.length_a   1.000
_cell.length_b   1.000
_cell.length_c   1.000
_cell.angle_alpha   90.00
_cell.angle_beta   90.00
_cell.angle_gamma   90.00
#
_symmetry.space_group_name_H-M   'P 1'
#
loop_
_entity.id
_entity.type
_entity.pdbx_description
1 polymer ?
#
loop_
_entity_poly.entity_id
_entity_poly.type
_entity_poly.pdbx_seq_one_letter_code
_entity_poly.pdbx_strand_id
1 'polypeptide(L)' 'MPIKVEGPLNFSLTGSLAKISTVLAKAEISIFAISTFDTDYILVKSEKLPFAERALLKSGYIFNH' A
#
# COMPACT_ATOMS: atom_id res chain seq x y z
N MET A 1 -3.68 0.31 -11.23
CA MET A 1 -4.19 -0.89 -10.54
C MET A 1 -4.35 -0.61 -9.05
N PRO A 2 -5.48 -0.97 -8.42
CA PRO A 2 -5.68 -0.81 -6.99
C PRO A 2 -4.94 -1.90 -6.20
N ILE A 3 -4.32 -1.51 -5.09
CA ILE A 3 -3.78 -2.38 -4.03
C ILE A 3 -4.66 -2.15 -2.81
N LYS A 4 -5.26 -3.21 -2.28
CA LYS A 4 -6.07 -3.13 -1.06
C LYS A 4 -5.17 -3.37 0.15
N VAL A 5 -5.22 -2.48 1.13
CA VAL A 5 -4.50 -2.66 2.39
C VAL A 5 -5.37 -3.52 3.30
N GLU A 6 -5.03 -4.80 3.41
CA GLU A 6 -5.70 -5.67 4.38
C GLU A 6 -5.42 -5.17 5.80
N GLY A 7 -6.44 -4.60 6.42
CA GLY A 7 -6.36 -4.12 7.79
C GLY A 7 -6.54 -5.28 8.77
N PRO A 8 -5.97 -5.21 9.98
CA PRO A 8 -6.51 -5.98 11.08
C PRO A 8 -7.90 -5.42 11.42
N LEU A 9 -8.81 -6.29 11.87
CA LEU A 9 -10.17 -5.97 12.32
C LEU A 9 -10.24 -5.02 13.55
N ASN A 10 -9.11 -4.42 13.96
CA ASN A 10 -8.97 -3.67 15.19
C ASN A 10 -8.46 -2.25 14.91
N PHE A 11 -9.27 -1.27 15.29
CA PHE A 11 -9.18 0.18 15.07
C PHE A 11 -7.92 0.88 15.62
N SER A 12 -6.88 0.15 16.03
CA SER A 12 -5.70 0.68 16.73
C SER A 12 -4.45 0.88 15.86
N LEU A 13 -4.45 0.51 14.57
CA LEU A 13 -3.27 0.62 13.70
C LEU A 13 -3.19 1.98 12.98
N THR A 14 -2.91 3.05 13.73
CA THR A 14 -2.57 4.34 13.12
C THR A 14 -1.22 4.26 12.38
N GLY A 15 -1.10 4.97 11.26
CA GLY A 15 0.16 5.07 10.51
C GLY A 15 0.43 3.96 9.49
N SER A 16 -0.49 3.02 9.25
CA SER A 16 -0.36 2.00 8.20
C SER A 16 -0.16 2.61 6.82
N LEU A 17 -1.03 3.56 6.45
CA LEU A 17 -0.92 4.30 5.19
C LEU A 17 0.40 5.07 5.10
N ALA A 18 0.85 5.69 6.20
CA ALA A 18 2.11 6.44 6.23
C ALA A 18 3.34 5.54 5.99
N LYS A 19 3.34 4.33 6.56
CA LYS A 19 4.43 3.37 6.32
C LYS A 19 4.44 2.89 4.87
N ILE A 20 3.28 2.54 4.32
CA ILE A 20 3.16 2.08 2.93
C ILE A 20 3.54 3.20 1.96
N SER A 21 3.04 4.41 2.17
CA SER A 21 3.38 5.57 1.32
C SER A 21 4.86 5.90 1.37
N THR A 22 5.51 5.76 2.53
CA THR A 22 6.96 5.94 2.66
C THR A 22 7.75 4.93 1.85
N VAL A 23 7.35 3.66 1.86
CA VAL A 23 8.00 2.61 1.06
C VAL A 23 7.88 2.91 -0.43
N LEU A 24 6.67 3.24 -0.90
CA LEU A 24 6.41 3.51 -2.31
C LEU A 24 7.08 4.82 -2.77
N ALA A 25 7.12 5.84 -1.92
CA ALA A 25 7.84 7.08 -2.20
C ALA A 25 9.36 6.86 -2.34
N LYS A 26 9.97 6.04 -1.47
CA LYS A 26 11.40 5.66 -1.60
C LYS A 26 11.70 4.88 -2.88
N ALA A 27 10.70 4.21 -3.45
CA ALA A 27 10.79 3.53 -4.74
C ALA A 27 10.39 4.43 -5.93
N GLU A 28 10.16 5.73 -5.70
CA GLU A 28 9.72 6.70 -6.72
C GLU A 28 8.40 6.31 -7.41
N ILE A 29 7.49 5.69 -6.66
CA ILE A 29 6.17 5.29 -7.14
C ILE A 29 5.13 6.25 -6.57
N SER A 30 4.56 7.07 -7.46
CA SER A 30 3.42 7.90 -7.11
C SER A 30 2.20 7.04 -6.77
N ILE A 31 1.47 7.45 -5.74
CA ILE A 31 0.26 6.78 -5.28
C ILE A 31 -0.93 7.72 -5.27
N PHE A 32 -2.12 7.16 -5.38
CA PHE A 32 -3.38 7.82 -5.03
C PHE A 32 -4.07 6.99 -3.96
N ALA A 33 -4.22 7.55 -2.76
CA ALA A 33 -4.79 6.85 -1.62
C ALA A 33 -6.29 7.19 -1.47
N ILE A 34 -7.10 6.15 -1.29
CA ILE A 34 -8.54 6.26 -1.02
C ILE A 34 -8.83 5.49 0.26
N SER A 35 -9.12 6.22 1.34
CA SER A 35 -9.53 5.61 2.61
C SER A 35 -11.05 5.41 2.62
N THR A 36 -11.49 4.22 3.01
CA THR A 36 -12.90 3.90 3.29
C THR A 36 -13.12 3.71 4.79
N PHE A 37 -14.33 3.35 5.19
CA PHE A 37 -14.62 3.01 6.59
C PHE A 37 -13.85 1.77 7.06
N ASP A 38 -13.67 0.78 6.18
CA ASP A 38 -13.12 -0.53 6.53
C ASP A 38 -11.62 -0.68 6.21
N THR A 39 -11.10 0.05 5.22
CA THR A 39 -9.76 -0.21 4.66
C THR A 39 -9.25 0.97 3.83
N ASP A 40 -7.95 0.96 3.54
CA ASP A 40 -7.33 1.87 2.58
C ASP A 40 -7.09 1.16 1.24
N TYR A 41 -7.41 1.84 0.15
CA TYR A 41 -6.99 1.47 -1.19
C TYR A 41 -5.88 2.39 -1.67
N ILE A 42 -4.83 1.80 -2.21
CA ILE A 42 -3.70 2.52 -2.76
C ILE A 42 -3.64 2.21 -4.25
N LEU A 43 -3.88 3.22 -5.08
CA LEU A 43 -3.80 3.09 -6.51
C LEU A 43 -2.40 3.48 -6.97
N VAL A 44 -1.83 2.59 -7.78
CA VAL A 44 -0.57 2.84 -8.51
C VAL A 44 -0.83 2.79 -10.00
N LYS A 45 0.04 3.42 -10.79
CA LYS A 45 0.03 3.23 -12.25
C LYS A 45 0.22 1.75 -12.57
N SER A 46 -0.51 1.24 -13.56
CA SER A 46 -0.55 -0.20 -13.86
C SER A 46 0.83 -0.75 -14.23
N GLU A 47 1.62 0.00 -14.99
CA GLU A 47 2.99 -0.32 -15.36
C GLU A 47 3.97 -0.32 -14.16
N LYS A 48 3.60 0.33 -13.05
CA LYS A 48 4.38 0.37 -11.81
C LYS A 48 3.99 -0.71 -10.81
N LEU A 49 2.90 -1.45 -11.03
CA LEU A 49 2.40 -2.47 -10.10
C LEU A 49 3.47 -3.52 -9.73
N PRO A 50 4.23 -4.13 -10.67
CA PRO A 50 5.25 -5.11 -10.33
C PRO A 50 6.42 -4.52 -9.53
N PHE A 51 6.65 -3.21 -9.62
CA PHE A 51 7.68 -2.51 -8.84
C PHE A 51 7.17 -2.16 -7.45
N ALA A 52 5.91 -1.75 -7.34
CA ALA A 52 5.25 -1.48 -6.07
C ALA A 52 5.22 -2.73 -5.20
N GLU A 53 4.77 -3.86 -5.75
CA GLU A 53 4.77 -5.17 -5.09
C GLU A 53 6.17 -5.53 -4.59
N ARG A 54 7.20 -5.48 -5.46
CA ARG A 54 8.59 -5.77 -5.07
C ARG A 54 9.11 -4.86 -3.96
N ALA A 55 8.78 -3.57 -3.99
CA ALA A 55 9.20 -2.62 -2.96
C ALA A 55 8.54 -2.93 -1.60
N LEU A 56 7.26 -3.30 -1.61
CA LEU A 56 6.50 -3.68 -0.42
C LEU A 56 7.02 -5.00 0.17
N LEU A 57 7.21 -6.03 -0.66
CA LEU A 57 7.79 -7.31 -0.24
C LEU A 57 9.18 -7.14 0.41
N LYS A 58 10.05 -6.33 -0.20
CA LYS A 58 11.39 -6.01 0.36
C LYS A 58 11.32 -5.28 1.70
N SER A 59 10.21 -4.58 1.98
CA SER A 59 10.00 -3.84 3.22
C SER A 59 9.28 -4.67 4.30
N GLY A 60 9.09 -5.97 4.06
CA GLY A 60 8.48 -6.91 5.00
C GLY A 60 6.96 -7.01 4.93
N TYR A 61 6.32 -6.40 3.93
CA TYR A 61 4.89 -6.60 3.69
C TYR A 61 4.64 -7.92 2.95
N ILE A 62 3.45 -8.48 3.14
CA ILE A 62 2.94 -9.63 2.37
C ILE A 62 2.04 -9.06 1.27
N PHE A 63 2.15 -9.61 0.06
CA PHE A 63 1.31 -9.22 -1.07
C PHE A 63 0.56 -10.47 -1.55
N ASN A 64 -0.77 -10.44 -1.42
CA ASN A 64 -1.66 -11.52 -1.85
C ASN A 64 -2.18 -11.19 -3.26
N HIS A 65 -2.30 -12.22 -4.11
CA HIS A 65 -2.86 -12.11 -5.46
C HIS A 65 -4.35 -12.43 -5.47
#